data_AF-A0A353KZ37-F1
#
_entry.id   AF-A0A353KZ37-F1
#
_cell.length_a   1.000
_cell.length_b   1.000
_cell.length_c   1.000
_cell.angle_alpha   90.00
_cell.angle_beta   90.00
_cell.angle_gamma   90.00
#
_symmetry.space_group_name_H-M   'P 1'
#
loop_
_entity.id
_entity.type
_entity.pdbx_description
1 polymer ?
#
loop_
_entity_poly.entity_id
_entity_poly.type
_entity_poly.pdbx_seq_one_letter_code
_entity_poly.pdbx_strand_id
1 'polypeptide(L)' 'KIYCVIWDNSIFQYIFTQWLPNSDYELDNRPHFEILGKKYKNNSADSEEEIWIPVKLK' A
#
# COMPACT_ATOMS: atom_id res chain seq x y z
N LYS A 1 2.62 4.74 -5.86
CA LYS A 1 1.16 4.68 -5.71
C LYS A 1 0.71 3.23 -5.86
N ILE A 2 0.12 2.64 -4.83
CA ILE A 2 -0.34 1.25 -4.86
C ILE A 2 -1.85 1.25 -4.65
N TYR A 3 -2.57 0.57 -5.54
CA TYR A 3 -4.03 0.40 -5.46
C TYR A 3 -4.33 -0.95 -4.85
N CYS A 4 -5.10 -0.98 -3.75
CA CYS A 4 -5.59 -2.22 -3.16
C CYS A 4 -7.11 -2.24 -3.18
N VAL A 5 -7.70 -3.39 -3.49
CA VAL A 5 -9.15 -3.62 -3.50
C VAL A 5 -9.58 -4.47 -2.30
N ILE A 6 -8.61 -4.99 -1.52
CA ILE A 6 -8.83 -6.05 -0.53
C ILE A 6 -8.48 -5.51 0.87
N TRP A 7 -9.41 -5.69 1.81
CA TRP A 7 -9.30 -5.37 3.24
C TRP A 7 -8.36 -6.31 4.01
N ASP A 8 -7.26 -6.75 3.39
CA ASP A 8 -6.33 -7.71 3.98
C ASP A 8 -4.95 -7.07 4.16
N ASN A 9 -4.47 -7.09 5.40
CA ASN A 9 -3.14 -6.65 5.79
C ASN A 9 -2.02 -7.44 5.08
N SER A 10 -2.34 -8.55 4.40
CA SER A 10 -1.41 -9.31 3.56
C SER A 10 -0.77 -8.48 2.45
N ILE A 11 -1.39 -7.39 1.98
CA ILE A 11 -0.80 -6.50 0.97
C ILE A 11 0.50 -5.85 1.48
N PHE A 12 0.56 -5.45 2.75
CA PHE A 12 1.77 -4.87 3.34
C PHE A 12 2.90 -5.89 3.40
N GLN A 13 2.59 -7.15 3.77
CA GLN A 13 3.58 -8.23 3.72
C GLN A 13 4.13 -8.40 2.31
N TYR A 14 3.27 -8.47 1.29
CA TYR A 14 3.73 -8.57 -0.10
C TYR A 14 4.62 -7.40 -0.50
N ILE A 15 4.24 -6.17 -0.15
CA ILE A 15 5.00 -4.97 -0.49
C ILE A 15 6.40 -5.02 0.16
N PHE A 16 6.48 -5.26 1.47
CA PHE A 16 7.75 -5.19 2.19
C PHE A 16 8.65 -6.42 1.97
N THR A 17 8.09 -7.58 1.65
CA THR A 17 8.87 -8.83 1.50
C THR A 17 9.11 -9.26 0.06
N GLN A 18 8.24 -8.90 -0.87
CA GLN A 18 8.34 -9.30 -2.27
C GLN A 18 8.65 -8.10 -3.17
N TRP A 19 7.83 -7.05 -3.12
CA TRP A 19 7.95 -5.95 -4.09
C TRP A 19 9.15 -5.04 -3.80
N LEU A 20 9.25 -4.51 -2.57
CA LEU A 20 10.26 -3.53 -2.18
C LEU A 20 11.70 -4.06 -2.34
N PRO A 21 12.09 -5.25 -1.82
CA PRO A 21 13.46 -5.74 -1.97
C PRO A 21 13.84 -6.01 -3.44
N ASN A 22 12.89 -6.44 -4.27
CA ASN A 22 13.10 -6.73 -5.69
C ASN A 22 12.99 -5.48 -6.60
N SER A 23 12.64 -4.32 -6.04
CA SER A 23 12.56 -3.07 -6.78
C SER A 23 13.83 -2.24 -6.64
N ASP A 24 14.03 -1.23 -7.48
CA ASP A 24 15.11 -0.25 -7.36
C ASP A 24 14.85 0.82 -6.28
N TYR A 25 13.85 0.58 -5.43
CA TYR A 25 13.43 1.50 -4.39
C TYR A 25 13.73 0.94 -2.99
N GLU A 26 14.00 1.84 -2.05
CA GLU A 26 14.14 1.54 -0.63
C GLU A 26 13.12 2.35 0.19
N LEU A 27 12.79 1.85 1.39
CA LEU A 27 11.85 2.51 2.29
C LEU A 27 12.42 3.85 2.74
N ASP A 28 11.62 4.91 2.63
CA ASP A 28 11.98 6.23 3.10
C ASP A 28 11.36 6.51 4.48
N ASN A 29 12.05 7.29 5.31
CA ASN A 29 11.65 7.57 6.69
C ASN A 29 10.66 8.75 6.75
N ARG A 30 9.59 8.64 5.96
CA ARG A 30 8.45 9.57 5.94
C ARG A 30 7.19 8.83 6.43
N PRO A 31 6.17 9.54 6.92
CA PRO A 31 4.92 8.92 7.33
C PRO A 31 4.23 8.25 6.13
N HIS A 32 3.81 6.99 6.33
CA HIS A 32 2.86 6.32 5.44
C HIS A 32 1.44 6.79 5.74
N PHE A 33 0.60 6.84 4.72
CA PHE A 33 -0.81 7.17 4.90
C PHE A 33 -1.68 6.39 3.92
N GLU A 34 -2.90 6.11 4.37
CA GLU A 34 -3.93 5.44 3.60
C GLU A 34 -5.02 6.47 3.29
N ILE A 35 -5.35 6.61 2.01
CA ILE A 35 -6.49 7.42 1.59
C ILE A 35 -7.68 6.48 1.41
N LEU A 36 -8.65 6.61 2.32
CA LEU A 36 -9.96 5.99 2.19
C LEU A 36 -10.78 6.84 1.21
N GLY A 37 -10.76 6.46 -0.05
CA GLY A 37 -11.44 7.19 -1.13
C GLY A 37 -12.97 7.11 -1.03
N LYS A 38 -13.67 7.78 -1.96
CA LYS A 38 -15.15 7.77 -2.05
C LYS A 38 -15.77 6.37 -2.22
N LYS A 39 -14.96 5.37 -2.59
CA LYS A 39 -15.37 3.98 -2.80
C LYS A 39 -15.05 3.07 -1.60
N TYR A 40 -14.56 3.63 -0.50
CA TYR A 40 -14.43 2.88 0.74
C TYR A 40 -15.83 2.39 1.18
N LYS A 41 -16.00 1.08 1.26
CA LYS A 41 -17.23 0.43 1.71
C LYS A 41 -16.88 -0.40 2.92
N ASN A 42 -17.15 0.13 4.11
CA ASN A 42 -16.95 -0.57 5.37
C ASN A 42 -17.52 -2.01 5.28
N ASN A 43 -16.69 -3.03 5.52
CA ASN A 43 -17.00 -4.48 5.40
C ASN A 43 -17.29 -5.02 3.98
N SER A 44 -16.83 -4.40 2.90
CA SER A 44 -16.93 -4.94 1.54
C SER A 44 -15.56 -5.23 0.94
N ALA A 45 -15.42 -6.44 0.37
CA ALA A 45 -14.23 -6.89 -0.35
C ALA A 45 -13.97 -6.15 -1.67
N ASP A 46 -14.86 -5.22 -2.05
CA ASP A 46 -14.70 -4.34 -3.22
C ASP A 46 -14.22 -2.93 -2.82
N SER A 47 -13.77 -2.73 -1.58
CA SER A 47 -13.32 -1.43 -1.11
C SER A 47 -12.01 -1.05 -1.75
N GLU A 48 -11.99 0.10 -2.42
CA GLU A 48 -10.76 0.66 -2.97
C GLU A 48 -10.07 1.52 -1.91
N GLU A 49 -8.86 1.12 -1.56
CA GLU A 49 -7.97 1.84 -0.65
C GLU A 49 -6.67 2.19 -1.37
N GLU A 50 -6.19 3.40 -1.10
CA GLU A 50 -4.99 3.92 -1.72
C GLU A 50 -3.89 4.05 -0.67
N ILE A 51 -2.87 3.20 -0.77
CA ILE A 51 -1.76 3.15 0.18
C ILE A 51 -0.59 3.97 -0.38
N TRP A 52 -0.17 4.97 0.39
CA TRP A 52 0.99 5.79 0.10
C TRP A 52 2.16 5.36 0.98
N ILE A 53 3.10 4.66 0.37
CA ILE A 53 4.34 4.23 0.99
C ILE A 53 5.46 5.11 0.44
N PRO A 54 6.15 5.87 1.30
CA PRO A 54 7.25 6.70 0.85
C PRO A 54 8.46 5.82 0.53
N VAL A 55 8.95 5.96 -0.69
CA VAL A 55 10.12 5.24 -1.18
C VAL A 55 11.09 6.24 -1.82
N LYS A 56 12.38 5.91 -1.78
CA LYS A 56 13.46 6.61 -2.48
C LYS A 56 14.17 5.65 -3.41
N LEU A 57 14.81 6.16 -4.48
CA LEU A 57 15.69 5.32 -5.30
C LEU A 57 16.88 4.88 -4.45
N LYS A 58 17.29 3.63 -4.66
CA LYS A 58 18.56 3.08 -4.13
C LYS A 58 19.76 3.83 -4.71
#